data_AF-Q4VK66-F1
#
_entry.id   AF-Q4VK66-F1
#
_cell.length_a   1.000
_cell.length_b   1.000
_cell.length_c   1.000
_cell.angle_alpha   90.00
_cell.angle_beta   90.00
_cell.angle_gamma   90.00
#
_symmetry.space_group_name_H-M   'P 1'
#
loop_
_entity.id
_entity.type
_entity.pdbx_description
1 polymer ?
#
loop_
_entity_poly.entity_id
_entity_poly.type
_entity_poly.pdbx_seq_one_letter_code
_entity_poly.pdbx_strand_id
1 'polypeptide(L)'
;ECTVMGIPSISTNLSGFGCFMEEHIADPSAYGIYILDRRFRSLDDSCSQLTSFLYSFCQQSRRQRIIQRNRTERLSDLLDWKYLGRYYMSARHMALAKAFPEHFTYEPHEADATQGYRYPRPASVPPSPSLSRHSSPHQSEDEEE
;
A
#
# COMPACT_ATOMS: atom_id res chain seq x y z
N GLU A 1 -6.99 5.91 -1.69
CA GLU A 1 -7.42 6.04 -3.09
C GLU A 1 -6.38 5.54 -4.08
N CYS A 2 -5.20 6.17 -4.18
CA CYS A 2 -4.14 5.75 -5.12
C CYS A 2 -3.80 4.25 -5.06
N THR A 3 -3.62 3.71 -3.86
CA THR A 3 -3.29 2.28 -3.65
C THR A 3 -4.36 1.35 -4.21
N VAL A 4 -5.64 1.67 -4.01
CA VAL A 4 -6.78 0.88 -4.52
C VAL A 4 -6.80 0.86 -6.05
N MET A 5 -6.33 1.94 -6.69
CA MET A 5 -6.18 2.01 -8.14
C MET A 5 -4.85 1.40 -8.65
N GLY A 6 -4.07 0.75 -7.78
CA GLY A 6 -2.77 0.17 -8.12
C GLY A 6 -1.71 1.21 -8.49
N ILE A 7 -1.82 2.43 -7.97
CA ILE A 7 -0.89 3.54 -8.25
C ILE A 7 0.08 3.68 -7.06
N PRO A 8 1.39 3.47 -7.26
CA PRO A 8 2.41 3.73 -6.24
C PRO A 8 2.32 5.17 -5.73
N SER A 9 2.57 5.37 -4.44
CA SER A 9 2.43 6.70 -3.81
C SER A 9 3.52 6.95 -2.78
N ILE A 10 3.82 8.24 -2.58
CA ILE A 10 4.70 8.72 -1.51
C ILE A 10 3.82 9.37 -0.44
N SER A 11 3.98 8.96 0.81
CA SER A 11 3.36 9.59 1.98
C SER A 11 4.44 9.87 3.03
N THR A 12 4.04 10.20 4.26
CA THR A 12 4.98 10.53 5.35
C THR A 12 4.66 9.74 6.60
N ASN A 13 5.64 9.54 7.47
CA ASN A 13 5.45 8.94 8.80
C ASN A 13 4.75 9.87 9.82
N LEU A 14 4.16 10.98 9.34
CA LEU A 14 3.26 11.84 10.10
C LEU A 14 1.82 11.76 9.58
N SER A 15 1.59 11.12 8.43
CA SER A 15 0.24 10.94 7.89
C SER A 15 -0.39 9.68 8.50
N GLY A 16 -1.69 9.71 8.77
CA GLY A 16 -2.41 8.55 9.28
C GLY A 16 -2.27 7.33 8.36
N PHE A 17 -2.30 7.55 7.05
CA PHE A 17 -2.05 6.50 6.06
C PHE A 17 -0.63 5.94 6.16
N GLY A 18 0.40 6.80 6.22
CA GLY A 18 1.79 6.35 6.31
C GLY A 18 2.05 5.54 7.57
N CYS A 19 1.59 6.03 8.73
CA CYS A 19 1.69 5.30 9.99
C CYS A 19 0.99 3.93 9.92
N PHE A 20 -0.24 3.88 9.39
CA PHE A 20 -0.99 2.64 9.25
C PHE A 20 -0.25 1.63 8.36
N MET A 21 0.26 2.07 7.21
CA MET A 21 0.98 1.19 6.27
C MET A 21 2.31 0.69 6.84
N GLU A 22 3.03 1.53 7.61
CA GLU A 22 4.28 1.15 8.28
C GLU A 22 4.07 0.08 9.35
N GLU A 23 2.97 0.17 10.10
CA GLU A 23 2.62 -0.81 11.13
C GLU A 23 2.16 -2.16 10.53
N HIS A 24 1.44 -2.12 9.41
CA HIS A 24 0.78 -3.31 8.85
C HIS A 24 1.60 -4.00 7.73
N ILE A 25 2.65 -3.39 7.18
CA ILE A 25 3.40 -3.96 6.05
C ILE A 25 4.89 -4.03 6.39
N ALA A 26 5.50 -5.21 6.23
CA ALA A 26 6.92 -5.41 6.57
C ALA A 26 7.87 -4.61 5.67
N ASP A 27 7.51 -4.43 4.40
CA ASP A 27 8.27 -3.64 3.43
C ASP A 27 7.33 -2.85 2.50
N PRO A 28 6.85 -1.68 2.95
CA PRO A 28 5.92 -0.86 2.17
C PRO A 28 6.47 -0.49 0.77
N SER A 29 7.78 -0.27 0.67
CA SER A 29 8.44 0.15 -0.58
C SER A 29 8.36 -0.91 -1.68
N ALA A 30 8.45 -2.20 -1.30
CA ALA A 30 8.31 -3.33 -2.22
C ALA A 30 6.91 -3.43 -2.85
N TYR A 31 5.92 -2.82 -2.19
CA TYR A 31 4.54 -2.70 -2.64
C TYR A 31 4.19 -1.32 -3.22
N GLY A 32 5.19 -0.46 -3.48
CA GLY A 32 4.96 0.87 -4.08
C GLY A 32 4.44 1.92 -3.10
N ILE A 33 4.55 1.68 -1.80
CA ILE A 33 4.24 2.66 -0.75
C ILE A 33 5.55 3.19 -0.19
N TYR A 34 5.89 4.43 -0.51
CA TYR A 34 7.11 5.08 -0.04
C TYR A 34 6.76 6.00 1.12
N ILE A 35 7.39 5.78 2.28
CA ILE A 35 7.12 6.55 3.49
C ILE A 35 8.31 7.46 3.73
N LEU A 36 8.10 8.75 3.51
CA LEU A 36 9.09 9.79 3.78
C LEU A 36 9.17 10.04 5.28
N ASP A 37 10.39 10.08 5.82
CA ASP A 37 10.58 10.44 7.21
C ASP A 37 10.56 11.97 7.36
N ARG A 38 9.50 12.47 7.99
CA ARG A 38 9.30 13.87 8.34
C ARG A 38 9.30 14.09 9.86
N ARG A 39 9.45 13.02 10.65
CA ARG A 39 9.33 13.05 12.11
C ARG A 39 10.70 13.07 12.79
N PHE A 40 11.66 12.31 12.27
CA PHE A 40 12.95 12.07 12.92
C PHE A 40 14.14 12.58 12.10
N ARG A 41 13.87 13.30 11.00
CA ARG A 41 14.88 13.84 10.07
C ARG A 41 14.72 15.34 9.87
N SER A 42 15.82 16.00 9.51
CA SER A 42 15.81 17.42 9.16
C SER A 42 15.03 17.66 7.86
N LEU A 43 14.64 18.92 7.61
CA LEU A 43 13.95 19.27 6.36
C LEU A 43 14.79 18.91 5.12
N ASP A 44 16.09 19.18 5.16
CA ASP A 44 17.01 18.90 4.06
C ASP A 44 17.18 17.39 3.81
N ASP A 45 17.29 16.61 4.88
CA ASP A 45 17.34 15.14 4.79
C ASP A 45 16.04 14.57 4.21
N SER A 46 14.89 15.12 4.59
CA SER A 46 13.60 14.72 4.01
C SER A 46 13.52 15.10 2.53
N CYS A 47 13.98 16.28 2.14
CA CYS A 47 14.04 16.69 0.73
C CYS A 47 14.93 15.75 -0.08
N SER A 48 16.11 15.41 0.45
CA SER A 48 17.05 14.48 -0.16
C SER A 48 16.45 13.07 -0.30
N GLN A 49 15.73 12.59 0.72
CA GLN A 49 15.05 11.30 0.69
C GLN A 49 13.90 11.28 -0.35
N LEU A 50 13.10 12.34 -0.41
CA LEU A 50 12.04 12.49 -1.41
C LEU A 50 12.61 12.45 -2.83
N THR A 51 13.66 13.22 -3.08
CA THR A 51 14.36 13.23 -4.37
C THR A 51 14.90 11.84 -4.72
N SER A 52 15.46 11.13 -3.74
CA SER A 52 15.96 9.77 -3.93
C SER A 52 14.84 8.82 -4.37
N PHE A 53 13.66 8.87 -3.72
CA PHE A 53 12.50 8.05 -4.12
C PHE A 53 12.03 8.35 -5.54
N LEU A 54 11.89 9.63 -5.89
CA LEU A 54 11.46 10.07 -7.22
C LEU A 54 12.47 9.65 -8.29
N TYR A 55 13.76 9.86 -8.04
CA TYR A 55 14.84 9.50 -8.96
C TYR A 55 14.89 8.00 -9.21
N SER A 56 14.86 7.18 -8.14
CA SER A 56 14.83 5.71 -8.27
C SER A 56 13.60 5.21 -9.01
N PHE A 57 12.44 5.86 -8.86
CA PHE A 57 11.23 5.52 -9.62
C PHE A 57 11.39 5.80 -11.12
N CYS A 58 11.98 6.93 -11.49
CA CYS A 58 12.26 7.27 -12.89
C CYS A 58 13.23 6.28 -13.57
N GLN A 59 14.13 5.66 -12.81
CA GLN A 59 15.07 4.66 -13.30
C GLN A 59 14.46 3.28 -13.54
N GLN A 60 13.22 3.03 -13.12
CA GLN A 60 12.57 1.74 -13.33
C GLN A 60 12.27 1.48 -14.81
N SER A 61 12.44 0.24 -15.25
CA SER A 61 11.92 -0.24 -16.53
C SER A 61 10.39 -0.28 -16.54
N ARG A 62 9.79 -0.29 -17.73
CA ARG A 62 8.34 -0.50 -17.90
C ARG A 62 7.85 -1.75 -17.17
N ARG A 63 8.62 -2.85 -17.24
CA ARG A 63 8.29 -4.12 -16.57
C ARG A 63 8.27 -3.97 -15.05
N GLN A 64 9.28 -3.31 -14.47
CA GLN A 64 9.33 -3.06 -13.02
C GLN A 64 8.15 -2.22 -12.55
N ARG A 65 7.76 -1.18 -13.30
CA ARG A 65 6.58 -0.36 -12.98
C ARG A 65 5.28 -1.17 -13.00
N ILE A 66 5.08 -2.03 -14.01
CA ILE A 66 3.89 -2.91 -14.08
C ILE A 66 3.84 -3.85 -12.87
N ILE A 67 4.96 -4.49 -12.52
CA ILE A 67 5.03 -5.38 -11.35
C ILE A 67 4.73 -4.61 -10.07
N GLN A 68 5.29 -3.41 -9.90
CA GLN A 68 5.04 -2.59 -8.72
C GLN A 68 3.57 -2.18 -8.62
N ARG A 69 2.92 -1.78 -9.74
CA ARG A 69 1.47 -1.48 -9.77
C ARG A 69 0.62 -2.68 -9.36
N ASN A 70 0.91 -3.86 -9.90
CA ASN A 70 0.22 -5.10 -9.53
C ASN A 70 0.43 -5.46 -8.05
N ARG A 71 1.59 -5.15 -7.48
CA ARG A 71 1.81 -5.33 -6.04
C ARG A 71 1.04 -4.30 -5.23
N THR A 72 1.04 -3.03 -5.66
CA THR A 72 0.33 -1.94 -5.00
C THR A 72 -1.16 -2.26 -4.88
N GLU A 73 -1.76 -2.77 -5.96
CA GLU A 73 -3.19 -3.12 -6.01
C GLU A 73 -3.57 -4.23 -5.01
N ARG A 74 -2.67 -5.19 -4.72
CA ARG A 74 -2.91 -6.24 -3.71
C ARG A 74 -3.07 -5.72 -2.29
N LEU A 75 -2.69 -4.46 -2.03
CA LEU A 75 -2.91 -3.81 -0.73
C LEU A 75 -4.33 -3.24 -0.60
N SER A 76 -5.15 -3.29 -1.64
CA SER A 76 -6.54 -2.82 -1.60
C SER A 76 -7.37 -3.58 -0.56
N ASP A 77 -7.18 -4.90 -0.42
CA ASP A 77 -7.86 -5.73 0.58
C ASP A 77 -7.61 -5.25 2.02
N LEU A 78 -6.38 -4.79 2.31
CA LEU A 78 -6.01 -4.24 3.62
C LEU A 78 -6.74 -2.92 3.92
N LEU A 79 -7.11 -2.18 2.87
CA LEU A 79 -7.76 -0.87 2.96
C LEU A 79 -9.29 -0.96 2.79
N ASP A 80 -9.83 -2.16 2.61
CA ASP A 80 -11.26 -2.39 2.46
C ASP A 80 -11.99 -2.27 3.81
N TRP A 81 -13.24 -1.80 3.78
CA TRP A 81 -14.08 -1.69 4.97
C TRP A 81 -14.37 -3.03 5.64
N LYS A 82 -14.34 -4.13 4.89
CA LYS A 82 -14.42 -5.48 5.41
C LYS A 82 -13.30 -5.76 6.42
N TYR A 83 -12.11 -5.21 6.20
CA TYR A 83 -11.00 -5.29 7.15
C TYR A 83 -11.06 -4.17 8.19
N LEU A 84 -11.13 -2.91 7.76
CA LEU A 84 -11.06 -1.75 8.65
C LEU A 84 -12.25 -1.63 9.62
N GLY A 85 -13.41 -2.19 9.24
CA GLY A 85 -14.63 -2.21 10.05
C GLY A 85 -14.45 -2.90 11.41
N ARG A 86 -13.46 -3.80 11.55
CA ARG A 86 -13.14 -4.47 12.83
C ARG A 86 -12.81 -3.48 13.93
N TYR A 87 -12.10 -2.39 13.62
CA TYR A 87 -11.75 -1.36 14.59
C TYR A 87 -12.99 -0.64 15.12
N TYR A 88 -14.00 -0.43 14.27
CA TYR A 88 -15.29 0.13 14.70
C TYR A 88 -16.10 -0.84 15.57
N MET A 89 -16.09 -2.14 15.24
CA MET A 89 -16.75 -3.15 16.08
C MET A 89 -16.10 -3.24 17.47
N SER A 90 -14.77 -3.29 17.52
CA SER A 90 -14.01 -3.29 18.77
C SER A 90 -14.30 -2.03 19.61
N ALA A 91 -14.32 -0.84 19.00
CA ALA A 91 -14.66 0.40 19.70
C ALA A 91 -16.07 0.37 20.32
N ARG A 92 -17.06 -0.20 19.61
CA ARG A 92 -18.42 -0.35 20.12
C ARG A 92 -18.48 -1.34 21.30
N HIS A 93 -17.82 -2.49 21.18
CA HIS A 93 -17.76 -3.44 22.28
C HIS A 93 -17.06 -2.86 23.51
N MET A 94 -15.95 -2.14 23.33
CA MET A 94 -15.28 -1.45 24.43
C MET A 94 -16.17 -0.39 25.09
N ALA A 95 -16.95 0.35 24.31
CA ALA A 95 -17.87 1.34 24.85
C ALA A 95 -18.99 0.68 25.69
N LEU A 96 -19.57 -0.42 25.20
CA LEU A 96 -20.59 -1.18 25.94
C LEU A 96 -20.03 -1.79 27.23
N ALA A 97 -18.84 -2.37 27.18
CA ALA A 97 -18.19 -2.96 28.35
C ALA A 97 -17.89 -1.92 29.44
N LYS A 98 -17.51 -0.71 29.03
CA LYS A 98 -17.28 0.41 29.97
C LYS A 98 -18.58 0.98 30.55
N ALA A 99 -19.64 1.06 29.74
CA ALA A 99 -20.92 1.63 30.17
C ALA A 99 -21.76 0.66 31.01
N PHE A 100 -21.67 -0.64 30.73
CA PHE A 100 -22.50 -1.68 31.35
C PHE A 100 -21.67 -2.90 31.82
N PRO A 101 -20.70 -2.70 32.74
CA PRO A 101 -19.76 -3.77 33.12
C PRO A 101 -20.43 -5.00 33.74
N GLU A 102 -21.56 -4.84 34.42
CA GLU A 102 -22.33 -5.94 35.04
C GLU A 102 -23.10 -6.80 34.03
N HIS A 103 -23.35 -6.28 32.83
CA HIS A 103 -24.21 -6.91 31.82
C HIS A 103 -23.48 -7.27 30.54
N PHE A 104 -22.32 -6.66 30.31
CA PHE A 104 -21.55 -6.84 29.09
C PHE A 104 -20.06 -6.84 29.40
N THR A 105 -19.42 -7.99 29.21
CA THR A 105 -17.97 -8.14 29.25
C THR A 105 -17.43 -8.33 27.83
N TYR A 106 -16.38 -7.59 27.51
CA TYR A 106 -15.65 -7.74 26.27
C TYR A 106 -14.18 -7.92 26.58
N GLU A 107 -13.68 -9.12 26.32
CA GLU A 107 -12.26 -9.45 26.30
C GLU A 107 -11.77 -9.21 24.87
N PRO A 108 -10.91 -8.21 24.62
CA PRO A 108 -10.30 -8.03 23.31
C PRO A 108 -9.52 -9.30 22.97
N HIS A 109 -9.83 -9.94 21.85
CA HIS A 109 -8.99 -11.03 21.37
C HIS A 109 -7.62 -10.44 20.98
N GLU A 110 -6.52 -10.94 21.54
CA GLU A 110 -5.15 -10.44 21.30
C GLU A 110 -4.80 -10.35 19.80
N ALA A 111 -5.46 -11.12 18.94
CA ALA A 111 -5.31 -11.06 17.48
C ALA A 111 -5.84 -9.76 16.82
N ASP A 112 -6.69 -8.99 17.51
CA ASP A 112 -7.15 -7.67 17.05
C ASP A 112 -6.21 -6.54 17.47
N ALA A 113 -5.39 -6.77 18.51
CA ALA A 113 -4.36 -5.83 18.93
C ALA A 113 -3.10 -6.04 18.08
N THR A 114 -2.96 -5.24 17.02
CA THR A 114 -1.66 -4.94 16.37
C THR A 114 -0.91 -6.08 15.68
N GLN A 115 -1.35 -7.33 15.75
CA GLN A 115 -0.92 -8.34 14.77
C GLN A 115 -1.71 -8.14 13.46
N GLY A 116 -1.54 -6.94 12.88
CA GLY A 116 -1.95 -6.68 11.51
C GLY A 116 -1.38 -7.78 10.61
N TYR A 117 -2.11 -8.14 9.56
CA TYR A 117 -1.57 -8.98 8.49
C TYR A 117 -0.24 -8.37 8.08
N ARG A 118 0.88 -8.92 8.56
CA ARG A 118 2.19 -8.37 8.24
C ARG A 118 2.44 -8.78 6.82
N TYR A 119 1.93 -7.99 5.88
CA TYR A 119 1.94 -8.32 4.47
C TYR A 119 3.39 -8.66 4.13
N PRO A 120 3.68 -9.94 3.83
CA PRO A 120 5.03 -10.42 3.77
C PRO A 120 5.71 -9.72 2.60
N ARG A 121 7.04 -9.70 2.57
CA ARG A 121 7.72 -9.28 1.34
C ARG A 121 7.14 -10.07 0.16
N PRO A 122 6.81 -9.42 -0.97
CA PRO A 122 6.27 -10.14 -2.11
C PRO A 122 7.29 -11.20 -2.51
N ALA A 123 6.86 -12.46 -2.59
CA ALA A 123 7.71 -13.52 -3.09
C ALA A 123 8.26 -13.11 -4.47
N SER A 124 9.55 -13.35 -4.72
CA SER A 124 10.28 -12.99 -5.93
C SER A 124 9.82 -13.76 -7.19
N VAL A 125 8.63 -14.36 -7.15
CA VAL A 125 8.12 -15.23 -8.21
C VAL A 125 7.94 -14.40 -9.48
N PRO A 126 8.66 -14.73 -10.57
CA PRO A 126 8.40 -14.09 -11.85
C PRO A 126 7.03 -14.58 -12.33
N PRO A 127 6.06 -13.70 -12.65
CA PRO A 127 4.95 -14.15 -13.48
C PRO A 127 5.50 -14.36 -14.89
N SER A 128 5.33 -15.59 -15.39
CA SER A 128 5.68 -16.11 -16.73
C SER A 128 5.06 -15.31 -17.90
N PRO A 129 5.35 -15.66 -19.17
CA PRO A 129 6.59 -15.47 -19.93
C PRO A 129 6.64 -14.11 -20.67
N SER A 130 7.80 -13.82 -21.26
CA SER A 130 8.29 -12.55 -21.82
C SER A 130 7.60 -11.97 -23.07
N LEU A 131 6.44 -12.47 -23.49
CA LEU A 131 5.81 -12.04 -24.74
C LEU A 131 4.60 -11.13 -24.49
N SER A 132 4.88 -9.85 -24.25
CA SER A 132 3.89 -8.80 -24.52
C SER A 132 3.83 -8.59 -26.04
N ARG A 133 2.86 -9.19 -26.73
CA ARG A 133 2.55 -8.81 -28.13
C ARG A 133 2.14 -7.33 -28.16
N HIS A 134 2.61 -6.62 -29.18
CA HIS A 134 2.23 -5.23 -29.43
C HIS A 134 0.72 -5.13 -29.69
N SER A 135 0.02 -4.34 -28.87
CA SER A 135 -1.35 -3.90 -29.15
C SER A 135 -1.27 -2.51 -29.78
N SER A 136 -0.97 -2.45 -31.07
CA SER A 136 -1.15 -1.24 -31.87
C SER A 136 -1.50 -1.69 -33.29
N PRO A 137 -2.67 -1.34 -33.84
CA PRO A 137 -2.96 -1.58 -35.24
C PRO A 137 -2.05 -0.65 -36.06
N HIS A 138 -1.32 -1.22 -37.01
CA HIS A 138 -0.62 -0.43 -38.03
C HIS A 138 -1.68 0.26 -38.89
N GLN A 139 -1.58 1.59 -38.97
CA GLN A 139 -2.21 2.41 -39.99
C GLN A 139 -1.16 2.62 -41.10
N SER A 140 -1.49 2.18 -42.31
CA SER A 140 -1.07 2.67 -43.64
C SER A 140 -1.40 1.54 -44.64
N GLU A 141 -1.83 1.79 -45.87
CA GLU A 141 -1.15 2.62 -46.86
C GLU A 141 -2.13 3.29 -47.82
N ASP A 142 -1.77 4.52 -48.20
CA ASP A 142 -2.31 5.28 -49.31
C ASP A 142 -2.17 4.50 -50.63
N GLU A 143 -3.26 4.39 -51.38
CA GLU A 143 -3.23 4.04 -52.80
C GLU A 143 -2.97 5.33 -53.60
N GLU A 144 -1.73 5.52 -54.06
CA GLU A 144 -1.41 6.44 -55.17
C GLU A 144 -1.13 5.62 -56.43
N GLU A 145 -1.92 5.87 -57.47
CA GLU A 145 -1.73 5.44 -58.87
C GLU A 145 -1.03 6.56 -59.67
#